data_AF-A0A1B0BAG7-F1
#
_entry.id   AF-A0A1B0BAG7-F1
#
_cell.length_a   1.000
_cell.length_b   1.000
_cell.length_c   1.000
_cell.angle_alpha   90.00
_cell.angle_beta   90.00
_cell.angle_gamma   90.00
#
_symmetry.space_group_name_H-M   'P 1'
#
loop_
_entity.id
_entity.type
_entity.pdbx_description
1 polymer ?
#
loop_
_entity_poly.entity_id
_entity_poly.type
_entity_poly.pdbx_seq_one_letter_code
_entity_poly.pdbx_strand_id
1 'polypeptide(L)'
;MKSWILVLFAVGSVTIVDVVDNKVILLHHRRACLRQEGLSEDAFPTDEVHEIFTTMFQLESEQVPHETKCFLRCWLKRALIIGDHFTILKKRPGTDGICEGAARVAARGDECEFAFAYQKCDHSHAIHEFDY
;
A
#
# COMPACT_ATOMS: atom_id res chain seq x y z
N MET A 1 -6.05 -48.20 -17.72
CA MET A 1 -5.34 -49.01 -16.71
C MET A 1 -3.87 -48.62 -16.80
N LYS A 2 -3.15 -48.05 -15.83
CA LYS A 2 -3.27 -47.86 -14.39
C LYS A 2 -2.32 -46.69 -14.07
N SER A 3 -2.81 -45.55 -13.57
CA SER A 3 -1.96 -44.41 -13.15
C SER A 3 -1.47 -44.68 -11.73
N TRP A 4 -0.16 -44.63 -11.51
CA TRP A 4 0.46 -44.84 -10.21
C TRP A 4 0.77 -43.48 -9.58
N ILE A 5 -0.06 -43.04 -8.64
CA ILE A 5 0.24 -41.89 -7.78
C ILE A 5 0.93 -42.44 -6.53
N LEU A 6 2.23 -42.17 -6.40
CA LEU A 6 2.97 -42.37 -5.16
C LEU A 6 2.61 -41.23 -4.21
N VAL A 7 1.70 -41.48 -3.27
CA VAL A 7 1.40 -40.58 -2.16
C VAL A 7 2.38 -40.90 -1.03
N LEU A 8 3.38 -40.03 -0.85
CA LEU A 8 4.20 -40.01 0.36
C LEU A 8 3.43 -39.21 1.42
N PHE A 9 2.86 -39.91 2.40
CA PHE A 9 2.26 -39.29 3.58
C PHE A 9 3.38 -38.79 4.50
N ALA A 10 3.85 -37.57 4.26
CA ALA A 10 4.43 -36.75 5.33
C ALA A 10 3.27 -36.08 6.06
N VAL A 11 3.15 -36.33 7.36
CA VAL A 11 2.22 -35.64 8.25
C VAL A 11 2.63 -34.15 8.28
N GLY A 12 1.91 -33.34 7.54
CA GLY A 12 2.14 -31.90 7.44
C GLY A 12 1.14 -31.30 6.46
N SER A 13 0.15 -30.61 7.00
CA SER A 13 -0.87 -29.80 6.32
C SER A 13 -0.50 -29.35 4.90
N VAL A 14 -1.29 -29.78 3.91
CA VAL A 14 -1.32 -29.17 2.57
C VAL A 14 -1.96 -27.79 2.73
N THR A 15 -1.15 -26.74 2.85
CA THR A 15 -1.61 -25.36 2.78
C THR A 15 -1.73 -24.97 1.31
N ILE A 16 -2.93 -25.11 0.75
CA ILE A 16 -3.28 -24.40 -0.49
C ILE A 16 -3.59 -22.96 -0.07
N VAL A 17 -2.58 -22.09 -0.07
CA VAL A 17 -2.78 -20.65 0.14
C VAL A 17 -2.31 -19.98 -1.14
N ASP A 18 -3.23 -19.80 -2.08
CA ASP A 18 -2.93 -19.12 -3.34
C ASP A 18 -4.15 -18.32 -3.82
N VAL A 19 -3.96 -17.02 -4.04
CA VAL A 19 -4.87 -16.03 -4.64
C VAL A 19 -6.11 -15.59 -3.83
N VAL A 20 -6.87 -16.50 -3.21
CA VAL A 20 -8.14 -16.15 -2.53
C VAL A 20 -7.91 -15.26 -1.31
N ASP A 21 -6.88 -15.57 -0.51
CA ASP A 21 -6.54 -14.82 0.72
C ASP A 21 -6.15 -13.37 0.42
N ASN A 22 -5.40 -13.14 -0.66
CA ASN A 22 -4.87 -11.82 -0.98
C ASN A 22 -5.98 -10.84 -1.39
N LYS A 23 -6.98 -11.31 -2.14
CA LYS A 23 -8.15 -10.50 -2.52
C LYS A 23 -9.02 -10.17 -1.30
N VAL A 24 -9.15 -11.09 -0.35
CA VAL A 24 -9.91 -10.87 0.89
C VAL A 24 -9.24 -9.81 1.77
N ILE A 25 -7.91 -9.86 1.90
CA ILE A 25 -7.13 -8.85 2.65
C ILE A 25 -7.28 -7.47 2.00
N LEU A 26 -7.15 -7.40 0.67
CA LEU A 26 -7.31 -6.15 -0.10
C LEU A 26 -8.69 -5.52 0.11
N LEU A 27 -9.76 -6.32 -0.04
CA LEU A 27 -11.14 -5.92 0.22
C LEU A 27 -11.34 -5.42 1.66
N HIS A 28 -10.74 -6.11 2.62
CA HIS A 28 -10.86 -5.75 4.04
C HIS A 28 -10.18 -4.41 4.34
N HIS A 29 -8.98 -4.18 3.84
CA HIS A 29 -8.28 -2.90 3.98
C HIS A 29 -9.02 -1.75 3.32
N ARG A 30 -9.45 -1.95 2.07
CA ARG A 30 -10.24 -1.00 1.31
C ARG A 30 -11.49 -0.54 2.08
N ARG A 31 -12.37 -1.47 2.47
CA ARG A 31 -13.62 -1.11 3.19
C ARG A 31 -13.35 -0.41 4.50
N ALA A 32 -12.32 -0.84 5.24
CA ALA A 32 -11.96 -0.19 6.49
C ALA A 32 -11.53 1.26 6.26
N CYS A 33 -10.74 1.53 5.21
CA CYS A 33 -10.30 2.88 4.89
C CYS A 33 -11.40 3.75 4.31
N LEU A 34 -12.29 3.23 3.45
CA LEU A 34 -13.46 3.97 3.00
C LEU A 34 -14.32 4.40 4.18
N ARG A 35 -14.61 3.48 5.11
CA ARG A 35 -15.38 3.81 6.32
C ARG A 35 -14.68 4.83 7.21
N GLN A 36 -13.37 4.66 7.44
CA GLN A 36 -12.61 5.54 8.33
C GLN A 36 -12.55 6.97 7.79
N GLU A 37 -12.36 7.13 6.49
CA GLU A 37 -12.25 8.44 5.84
C GLU A 37 -13.60 8.99 5.37
N GLY A 38 -14.72 8.31 5.67
CA GLY A 38 -16.07 8.78 5.33
C GLY A 38 -16.38 8.76 3.84
N LEU A 39 -15.74 7.88 3.07
CA LEU A 39 -15.84 7.82 1.62
C LEU A 39 -16.88 6.79 1.15
N SER A 40 -17.44 7.07 -0.01
CA SER A 40 -18.43 6.19 -0.64
C SER A 40 -17.77 4.89 -1.13
N GLU A 41 -18.57 3.81 -1.17
CA GLU A 41 -18.13 2.48 -1.64
C GLU A 41 -17.75 2.44 -3.12
N ASP A 42 -18.02 3.47 -3.90
CA ASP A 42 -17.64 3.61 -5.31
C ASP A 42 -16.36 4.44 -5.53
N ALA A 43 -15.86 5.15 -4.51
CA ALA A 43 -14.73 6.09 -4.66
C ALA A 43 -13.41 5.41 -5.07
N PHE A 44 -13.20 4.16 -4.64
CA PHE A 44 -11.99 3.40 -4.93
C PHE A 44 -12.36 1.97 -5.32
N PRO A 45 -12.57 1.60 -6.58
CA PRO A 45 -12.88 0.22 -6.98
C PRO A 45 -11.78 -0.77 -6.51
N THR A 46 -12.16 -1.99 -6.13
CA THR A 46 -11.24 -2.93 -5.46
C THR A 46 -10.10 -3.39 -6.37
N ASP A 47 -10.43 -3.63 -7.64
CA ASP A 47 -9.54 -4.05 -8.71
C ASP A 47 -8.61 -2.92 -9.20
N GLU A 48 -8.93 -1.67 -8.90
CA GLU A 48 -8.21 -0.50 -9.43
C GLU A 48 -7.35 0.22 -8.38
N VAL A 49 -7.41 -0.15 -7.09
CA VAL A 49 -6.71 0.58 -6.01
C VAL A 49 -5.21 0.77 -6.31
N HIS A 50 -4.54 -0.26 -6.82
CA HIS A 50 -3.12 -0.17 -7.18
C HIS A 50 -2.86 0.78 -8.34
N GLU A 51 -3.69 0.74 -9.40
CA GLU A 51 -3.56 1.61 -10.57
C GLU A 51 -3.86 3.07 -10.23
N ILE A 52 -4.87 3.30 -9.38
CA ILE A 52 -5.18 4.62 -8.82
C ILE A 52 -3.95 5.16 -8.09
N PHE A 53 -3.29 4.34 -7.26
CA PHE A 53 -2.10 4.78 -6.55
C PHE A 53 -0.93 5.11 -7.47
N THR A 54 -0.62 4.23 -8.42
CA THR A 54 0.45 4.47 -9.41
C THR A 54 0.20 5.76 -10.20
N THR A 55 -1.04 5.98 -10.66
CA THR A 55 -1.42 7.19 -11.40
C THR A 55 -1.30 8.44 -10.52
N MET A 56 -1.78 8.36 -9.28
CA MET A 56 -1.68 9.44 -8.30
C MET A 56 -0.23 9.87 -8.05
N PHE A 57 0.73 8.94 -7.99
CA PHE A 57 2.14 9.29 -7.74
C PHE A 57 2.81 10.02 -8.90
N GLN A 58 2.23 9.99 -10.10
CA GLN A 58 2.70 10.77 -11.25
C GLN A 58 2.24 12.23 -11.21
N LEU A 59 1.29 12.57 -10.34
CA LEU A 59 0.69 13.90 -10.26
C LEU A 59 1.39 14.76 -9.19
N GLU A 60 1.31 16.07 -9.35
CA GLU A 60 1.69 17.02 -8.29
C GLU A 60 0.68 17.01 -7.14
N SER A 61 1.14 17.37 -5.94
CA SER A 61 0.33 17.22 -4.73
C SER A 61 -1.01 17.95 -4.83
N GLU A 62 -1.01 19.15 -5.40
CA GLU A 62 -2.19 20.01 -5.54
C GLU A 62 -3.23 19.43 -6.53
N GLN A 63 -2.84 18.49 -7.37
CA GLN A 63 -3.72 17.83 -8.34
C GLN A 63 -4.41 16.59 -7.75
N VAL A 64 -3.91 16.07 -6.63
CA VAL A 64 -4.48 14.90 -5.96
C VAL A 64 -5.48 15.36 -4.90
N PRO A 65 -6.74 14.92 -4.95
CA PRO A 65 -7.73 15.27 -3.93
C PRO A 65 -7.27 14.88 -2.53
N HIS A 66 -7.56 15.73 -1.55
CA HIS A 66 -7.14 15.51 -0.17
C HIS A 66 -7.71 14.20 0.39
N GLU A 67 -8.98 13.86 0.08
CA GLU A 67 -9.58 12.61 0.52
C GLU A 67 -8.84 11.38 0.00
N THR A 68 -8.30 11.46 -1.23
CA THR A 68 -7.51 10.39 -1.83
C THR A 68 -6.20 10.17 -1.08
N LYS A 69 -5.54 11.25 -0.66
CA LYS A 69 -4.33 11.17 0.17
C LYS A 69 -4.63 10.58 1.55
N CYS A 70 -5.78 10.91 2.12
CA CYS A 70 -6.21 10.34 3.41
C CYS A 70 -6.56 8.85 3.29
N PHE A 71 -7.18 8.44 2.19
CA PHE A 71 -7.39 7.02 1.89
C PHE A 71 -6.06 6.27 1.81
N LEU A 72 -5.07 6.82 1.09
CA LEU A 72 -3.70 6.29 1.05
C LEU A 72 -3.08 6.20 2.45
N ARG A 73 -3.17 7.27 3.27
CA ARG A 73 -2.67 7.27 4.65
C ARG A 73 -3.24 6.11 5.46
N CYS A 74 -4.56 5.93 5.42
CA CYS A 74 -5.19 4.79 6.07
C CYS A 74 -4.62 3.46 5.54
N TRP A 75 -4.51 3.33 4.22
CA TRP A 75 -3.98 2.14 3.58
C TRP A 75 -2.57 1.78 4.08
N LEU A 76 -1.67 2.75 4.11
CA LEU A 76 -0.29 2.58 4.57
C LEU A 76 -0.21 2.24 6.06
N LYS A 77 -1.08 2.81 6.90
CA LYS A 77 -1.18 2.43 8.33
C LYS A 77 -1.60 0.97 8.49
N ARG A 78 -2.58 0.52 7.70
CA ARG A 78 -3.03 -0.88 7.74
C ARG A 78 -1.99 -1.87 7.20
N ALA A 79 -1.18 -1.44 6.23
CA ALA A 79 -0.04 -2.18 5.72
C ALA A 79 1.20 -2.14 6.64
N LEU A 80 1.11 -1.46 7.80
CA LEU A 80 2.20 -1.28 8.77
C LEU A 80 3.45 -0.62 8.15
N ILE A 81 3.24 0.25 7.17
CA ILE A 81 4.31 1.04 6.54
C ILE A 81 4.54 2.31 7.35
N ILE A 82 3.46 3.00 7.71
CA ILE A 82 3.49 4.22 8.52
C ILE A 82 2.68 4.04 9.81
N GLY A 83 3.03 4.81 10.84
CA GLY A 83 2.31 4.94 12.08
C GLY A 83 1.68 6.32 12.23
N ASP A 84 1.26 6.65 13.45
CA ASP A 84 0.81 8.00 13.79
C ASP A 84 2.00 8.97 13.89
N HIS A 85 1.70 10.27 13.86
CA HIS A 85 2.67 11.35 14.08
C HIS A 85 3.85 11.30 13.11
N PHE A 86 3.55 11.07 11.83
CA PHE A 86 4.54 11.07 10.73
C PHE A 86 5.62 9.98 10.88
N THR A 87 5.30 8.86 11.55
CA THR A 87 6.28 7.80 11.83
C THR A 87 6.34 6.78 10.69
N ILE A 88 7.56 6.41 10.25
CA ILE A 88 7.77 5.27 9.35
C ILE A 88 8.09 4.02 10.18
N LEU A 89 7.28 2.97 10.03
CA LEU A 89 7.41 1.72 10.78
C LEU A 89 8.31 0.71 10.07
N LYS A 90 8.27 0.68 8.73
CA LYS A 90 9.04 -0.27 7.92
C LYS A 90 10.18 0.44 7.21
N LYS A 91 11.31 0.61 7.91
CA LYS A 91 12.49 1.31 7.36
C LYS A 91 13.29 0.45 6.38
N ARG A 92 13.36 0.86 5.11
CA ARG A 92 14.39 0.46 4.15
C ARG A 92 15.65 1.31 4.35
N PRO A 93 16.84 0.69 4.55
CA PRO A 93 18.09 1.44 4.72
C PRO A 93 18.36 2.38 3.53
N GLY A 94 18.71 3.63 3.79
CA GLY A 94 19.09 4.62 2.77
C GLY A 94 17.91 5.43 2.21
N THR A 95 16.92 4.78 1.61
CA THR A 95 15.81 5.45 0.89
C THR A 95 14.84 6.16 1.84
N ASP A 96 14.52 5.52 2.97
CA ASP A 96 13.46 6.00 3.84
C ASP A 96 13.83 7.26 4.61
N GLY A 97 15.12 7.49 4.90
CA GLY A 97 15.56 8.71 5.57
C GLY A 97 15.35 9.96 4.69
N ILE A 98 15.59 9.82 3.38
CA ILE A 98 15.41 10.90 2.41
C ILE A 98 13.92 11.18 2.21
N CYS A 99 13.13 10.14 1.93
CA CYS A 99 11.70 10.30 1.70
C CYS A 99 10.94 10.75 2.95
N GLU A 100 11.28 10.24 4.14
CA GLU A 100 10.68 10.69 5.41
C GLU A 100 10.96 12.19 5.65
N GLY A 101 12.21 12.63 5.46
CA GLY A 101 12.59 14.03 5.64
C GLY A 101 11.86 14.97 4.67
N ALA A 102 11.87 14.64 3.38
CA ALA A 102 11.16 15.40 2.36
C ALA A 102 9.65 15.46 2.63
N ALA A 103 9.05 14.33 2.99
CA ALA A 103 7.62 14.24 3.29
C ALA A 103 7.22 15.09 4.50
N ARG A 104 8.02 15.11 5.58
CA ARG A 104 7.75 15.96 6.76
C ARG A 104 7.70 17.44 6.41
N VAL A 105 8.61 17.91 5.54
CA VAL A 105 8.66 19.30 5.10
C VAL A 105 7.45 19.62 4.20
N ALA A 106 7.13 18.75 3.25
CA ALA A 106 6.01 18.94 2.34
C ALA A 106 4.65 18.93 3.06
N ALA A 107 4.50 18.07 4.07
CA ALA A 107 3.25 17.83 4.76
C ALA A 107 2.69 19.02 5.54
N ARG A 108 3.55 19.94 6.01
CA ARG A 108 3.14 21.10 6.85
C ARG A 108 2.22 20.73 8.03
N GLY A 109 2.41 19.54 8.61
CA GLY A 109 1.61 19.05 9.73
C GLY A 109 0.36 18.23 9.35
N ASP A 110 0.16 17.93 8.07
CA ASP A 110 -0.93 17.09 7.58
C ASP A 110 -0.47 15.64 7.35
N GLU A 111 -1.07 14.67 8.06
CA GLU A 111 -0.68 13.26 7.93
C GLU A 111 -1.05 12.64 6.57
N CYS A 112 -2.08 13.15 5.90
CA CYS A 112 -2.47 12.69 4.57
C CYS A 112 -1.47 13.18 3.52
N GLU A 113 -1.06 14.45 3.60
CA GLU A 113 0.01 14.99 2.76
C GLU A 113 1.33 14.26 3.00
N PHE A 114 1.65 13.94 4.26
CA PHE A 114 2.84 13.16 4.59
C PHE A 114 2.83 11.78 3.93
N ALA A 115 1.72 11.05 4.04
CA ALA A 115 1.59 9.72 3.45
C ALA A 115 1.77 9.76 1.93
N PHE A 116 1.16 10.75 1.27
CA PHE A 116 1.31 10.95 -0.17
C PHE A 116 2.74 11.30 -0.56
N ALA A 117 3.35 12.30 0.08
CA ALA A 117 4.71 12.75 -0.25
C ALA A 117 5.75 11.65 -0.01
N TYR A 118 5.63 10.91 1.09
CA TYR A 118 6.50 9.77 1.37
C TYR A 118 6.38 8.70 0.28
N GLN A 119 5.14 8.27 -0.03
CA GLN A 119 4.94 7.18 -0.98
C GLN A 119 5.26 7.58 -2.42
N LYS A 120 5.04 8.84 -2.82
CA LYS A 120 5.49 9.37 -4.12
C LYS A 120 7.01 9.29 -4.27
N CYS A 121 7.75 9.70 -3.24
CA CYS A 121 9.21 9.60 -3.21
C CYS A 121 9.68 8.14 -3.24
N ASP A 122 9.08 7.29 -2.41
CA ASP A 122 9.41 5.86 -2.35
C ASP A 122 9.16 5.17 -3.71
N HIS A 123 8.06 5.51 -4.37
CA HIS A 123 7.71 5.00 -5.69
C HIS A 123 8.71 5.42 -6.78
N SER A 124 9.15 6.68 -6.79
CA SER A 124 10.15 7.13 -7.78
C SER A 124 11.49 6.41 -7.60
N HIS A 125 11.92 6.16 -6.36
CA HIS A 125 13.13 5.39 -6.09
C HIS A 125 13.00 3.92 -6.49
N ALA A 126 11.83 3.30 -6.31
CA ALA A 126 11.59 1.92 -6.73
C ALA A 126 11.61 1.73 -8.26
N ILE A 127 11.21 2.75 -9.04
CA ILE A 127 11.32 2.71 -10.50
C ILE A 127 12.80 2.75 -10.93
N HIS A 128 13.62 3.58 -10.28
CA HIS A 128 15.03 3.74 -10.62
C HIS A 128 15.94 2.60 -10.16
N GLU A 129 15.47 1.69 -9.30
CA GLU A 129 16.24 0.52 -8.84
C GLU A 129 16.39 -0.56 -9.95
N PHE A 130 15.59 -0.48 -11.02
CA PHE A 130 15.63 -1.43 -12.15
C PHE A 130 16.39 -0.93 -13.39
N ASP A 131 16.98 0.28 -13.33
CA ASP A 131 17.73 0.89 -14.45
C ASP A 131 19.26 0.66 -14.39
N TYR A 132 19.74 -0.28 -13.55
CA TYR A 132 21.17 -0.64 -13.42
C TYR A 132 21.45 -2.11 -13.76
#